data_AF-A0A1V5AIY6-F1
#
_entry.id   AF-A0A1V5AIY6-F1
#
_cell.length_a   1.000
_cell.length_b   1.000
_cell.length_c   1.000
_cell.angle_alpha   90.00
_cell.angle_beta   90.00
_cell.angle_gamma   90.00
#
_symmetry.space_group_name_H-M   'P 1'
#
loop_
_entity.id
_entity.type
_entity.pdbx_description
1 polymer ?
#
loop_
_entity_poly.entity_id
_entity_poly.type
_entity_poly.pdbx_seq_one_letter_code
_entity_poly.pdbx_strand_id
1 'polypeptide(L)' 'MFIPQVTMVKTTIAVSPSTRDLLRALGKKGDTYDDIILRLLRDAGWKRMDTLWNEILRNNEFIPPDEL' A
#
# COMPACT_ATOMS: atom_id res chain seq x y z
N MET A 1 -18.07 19.37 -22.05
CA MET A 1 -17.45 18.19 -21.39
C MET A 1 -16.38 18.71 -20.45
N PHE A 2 -16.65 18.73 -19.15
CA PHE A 2 -15.68 19.13 -18.13
C PHE A 2 -14.89 17.88 -17.74
N ILE A 3 -13.59 17.84 -18.03
CA ILE A 3 -12.70 16.84 -17.45
C ILE A 3 -12.36 17.37 -16.06
N PRO A 4 -12.79 16.73 -14.97
CA PRO A 4 -12.42 17.19 -13.64
C PRO A 4 -10.90 17.09 -13.53
N GLN A 5 -10.25 18.24 -13.36
CA GLN A 5 -8.87 18.29 -12.91
C GLN A 5 -8.88 17.66 -11.51
N VAL A 6 -8.39 16.42 -11.38
CA VAL A 6 -8.12 15.82 -10.08
C VAL A 6 -6.99 16.65 -9.48
N THR A 7 -7.35 17.70 -8.75
CA THR A 7 -6.39 18.45 -7.95
C THR A 7 -5.85 17.49 -6.92
N MET A 8 -4.53 17.30 -6.90
CA MET A 8 -3.87 16.43 -5.94
C MET A 8 -3.91 17.13 -4.58
N VAL A 9 -5.04 17.02 -3.89
CA VAL A 9 -5.24 17.57 -2.54
C VAL A 9 -4.26 16.86 -1.62
N LYS A 10 -3.30 17.60 -1.08
CA LYS A 10 -2.36 17.09 -0.07
C LYS A 10 -3.00 17.22 1.31
N THR A 11 -2.85 16.19 2.12
CA THR A 11 -3.31 16.18 3.50
C THR A 11 -2.10 16.13 4.42
N THR A 12 -2.10 16.95 5.47
CA THR A 12 -1.05 16.94 6.49
C THR A 12 -1.36 15.87 7.53
N ILE A 13 -0.43 14.93 7.72
CA ILE A 13 -0.50 13.91 8.76
C ILE A 13 0.52 14.24 9.84
N ALA A 14 0.06 14.44 11.07
CA ALA A 14 0.97 14.64 12.20
C ALA A 14 1.62 13.31 12.58
N VAL A 15 2.96 13.31 12.70
CA VAL A 15 3.76 12.15 13.12
C VAL A 15 4.79 12.60 14.16
N SER A 16 5.26 11.67 14.97
CA SER A 16 6.37 11.97 15.90
C SER A 16 7.65 12.33 15.13
N PRO A 17 8.56 13.10 15.74
CA PRO A 17 9.85 13.42 15.13
C PRO A 17 10.63 12.15 14.75
N SER A 18 10.61 11.12 15.59
CA SER A 18 11.23 9.82 15.34
C SER A 18 10.69 9.15 14.07
N THR A 19 9.37 9.14 13.86
CA THR A 19 8.75 8.55 12.66
C THR A 19 9.11 9.35 11.40
N ARG A 20 9.14 10.68 11.48
CA ARG A 20 9.59 11.53 10.36
C ARG A 20 11.04 11.21 9.98
N ASP A 21 11.91 11.02 10.96
CA ASP A 21 13.33 10.76 10.72
C ASP A 21 13.54 9.36 10.12
N LEU A 22 12.74 8.36 10.53
CA LEU A 22 12.69 7.04 9.89
C LEU A 22 12.21 7.13 8.44
N LEU A 23 11.14 7.88 8.16
CA LEU A 23 10.66 8.10 6.80
C LEU A 23 11.75 8.73 5.93
N ARG A 24 12.47 9.73 6.45
CA ARG A 24 13.59 10.37 5.75
C ARG A 24 14.71 9.38 5.46
N ALA A 25 15.06 8.51 6.42
CA ALA A 25 16.11 7.50 6.25
C ALA A 25 15.74 6.45 5.19
N LEU A 26 14.45 6.18 5.00
CA LEU A 26 13.93 5.26 3.98
C LEU A 26 13.84 5.89 2.58
N GLY A 27 13.87 7.22 2.48
CA GLY A 27 13.80 7.95 1.21
C GLY A 27 15.08 7.81 0.38
N LYS A 28 14.93 7.78 -0.95
CA LYS A 28 16.04 7.93 -1.89
C LYS A 28 16.10 9.38 -2.41
N LYS A 29 17.19 9.76 -3.06
CA LYS A 29 17.34 11.11 -3.65
C LYS A 29 16.21 11.37 -4.64
N GLY A 30 15.33 12.34 -4.33
CA GLY A 30 14.18 12.72 -5.15
C GLY A 30 12.84 12.17 -4.68
N ASP A 31 12.80 11.27 -3.70
CA ASP A 31 11.55 10.75 -3.14
C ASP A 31 10.85 11.82 -2.27
N THR A 32 9.53 11.95 -2.42
CA THR A 32 8.70 12.72 -1.48
C THR A 32 8.22 11.85 -0.32
N TYR A 33 7.74 12.47 0.77
CA TYR A 33 7.12 11.69 1.87
C TYR A 33 5.92 10.86 1.38
N ASP A 34 5.14 11.37 0.42
CA ASP A 34 4.03 10.62 -0.18
C ASP A 34 4.53 9.37 -0.92
N ASP A 35 5.62 9.47 -1.69
CA ASP A 35 6.19 8.33 -2.41
C ASP A 35 6.66 7.24 -1.46
N ILE A 36 7.31 7.65 -0.36
CA ILE A 36 7.80 6.75 0.68
C ILE A 36 6.63 6.06 1.37
N ILE A 37 5.60 6.81 1.76
CA ILE A 37 4.40 6.27 2.41
C ILE A 37 3.66 5.31 1.47
N LEU A 38 3.46 5.68 0.20
CA LEU A 38 2.80 4.83 -0.79
C LEU A 38 3.56 3.53 -1.04
N ARG A 39 4.89 3.58 -1.06
CA ARG A 39 5.73 2.38 -1.18
C ARG A 39 5.55 1.47 0.03
N LEU A 40 5.64 2.01 1.24
CA LEU A 40 5.45 1.25 2.48
C LEU A 40 4.05 0.64 2.58
N LEU A 41 3.01 1.37 2.16
CA LEU A 41 1.64 0.87 2.13
C LEU A 41 1.47 -0.26 1.12
N ARG A 42 2.08 -0.17 -0.05
CA ARG A 42 2.09 -1.27 -1.03
C ARG A 42 2.78 -2.51 -0.48
N ASP A 43 3.95 -2.34 0.12
CA ASP A 43 4.71 -3.45 0.71
C ASP A 43 3.94 -4.12 1.86
N ALA A 44 3.30 -3.33 2.73
CA ALA A 44 2.47 -3.83 3.82
C ALA A 44 1.19 -4.52 3.30
N GLY A 45 0.54 -3.94 2.30
CA GLY A 45 -0.63 -4.52 1.64
C GLY A 45 -0.33 -5.86 0.98
N TRP A 46 0.81 -5.97 0.28
CA TRP A 46 1.28 -7.21 -0.32
C TRP A 46 1.52 -8.30 0.72
N LYS A 47 2.21 -8.00 1.82
CA LYS A 47 2.42 -8.96 2.92
C LYS A 47 1.11 -9.44 3.53
N ARG A 48 0.14 -8.54 3.74
CA ARG A 48 -1.17 -8.91 4.28
C ARG A 48 -1.97 -9.76 3.31
N MET A 49 -1.93 -9.42 2.01
CA MET A 49 -2.56 -10.24 0.99
C MET A 49 -1.92 -11.63 0.96
N ASP A 50 -0.59 -11.74 0.95
CA ASP A 50 0.11 -13.02 0.97
C ASP A 50 -0.32 -13.91 2.14
N THR A 51 -0.45 -13.36 3.36
CA THR A 51 -1.00 -14.10 4.50
C THR A 51 -2.42 -14.61 4.26
N LEU A 52 -3.31 -13.75 3.71
CA LEU A 52 -4.69 -14.12 3.41
C LEU A 52 -4.79 -15.16 2.29
N TRP A 53 -3.98 -15.04 1.23
CA TRP A 53 -3.91 -16.00 0.14
C TRP A 53 -3.38 -17.35 0.62
N ASN A 54 -2.35 -17.35 1.47
CA ASN A 54 -1.82 -18.57 2.07
C ASN A 54 -2.85 -19.25 3.00
N GLU A 55 -3.71 -18.48 3.68
CA GLU A 55 -4.79 -19.03 4.50
C GLU A 55 -5.91 -19.65 3.64
N ILE A 56 -6.31 -18.98 2.55
CA ILE A 56 -7.30 -19.51 1.59
C ILE A 56 -6.77 -20.78 0.91
N LEU A 57 -5.52 -20.78 0.43
CA LEU A 57 -4.90 -21.95 -0.20
C LEU A 57 -4.79 -23.16 0.75
N ARG A 58 -4.69 -22.92 2.06
CA ARG A 58 -4.57 -23.98 3.06
C ARG A 58 -5.91 -24.57 3.46
N ASN A 59 -6.99 -23.79 3.37
CA ASN A 59 -8.28 -24.13 3.96
C ASN A 59 -9.41 -24.35 2.94
N ASN A 60 -9.28 -23.88 1.69
CA ASN A 60 -10.26 -24.13 0.64
C ASN A 60 -9.78 -25.19 -0.35
N GLU A 61 -10.62 -26.20 -0.59
CA GLU A 61 -10.48 -27.07 -1.74
C GLU A 61 -10.76 -26.29 -3.03
N PHE A 62 -9.88 -26.46 -4.03
CA PHE A 62 -10.06 -25.90 -5.35
C PHE A 62 -11.25 -26.58 -6.04
N ILE A 63 -12.30 -25.82 -6.37
CA ILE A 63 -13.43 -26.31 -7.17
C ILE A 63 -13.17 -25.95 -8.63
N PRO A 64 -12.95 -26.93 -9.53
CA PRO A 64 -12.80 -26.68 -10.96
C PRO A 64 -14.06 -26.04 -11.55
N PRO A 65 -13.92 -25.20 -12.59
CA PRO A 65 -15.06 -24.56 -13.25
C PRO A 65 -16.09 -25.55 -13.84
N ASP A 66 -15.68 -26.79 -14.08
CA ASP A 66 -16.52 -27.86 -14.63
C ASP A 66 -17.47 -28.48 -13.58
N GLU A 67 -17.35 -28.10 -12.31
CA GLU A 67 -18.16 -28.60 -11.18
C GLU A 67 -19.17 -27.56 -10.65
N LEU A 68 -19.37 -26.44 -11.36
CA LEU A 68 -20.32 -25.36 -11.02
C LEU A 68 -21.70 -25.51 -11.68
#